data_AF-A0A953JT88-F1
#
_entry.id   AF-A0A953JT88-F1
#
_cell.length_a   1.000
_cell.length_b   1.000
_cell.length_c   1.000
_cell.angle_alpha   90.00
_cell.angle_beta   90.00
_cell.angle_gamma   90.00
#
_symmetry.space_group_name_H-M   'P 1'
#
loop_
_entity.id
_entity.type
_entity.pdbx_description
1 polymer ?
#
loop_
_entity_poly.entity_id
_entity_poly.type
_entity_poly.pdbx_seq_one_letter_code
_entity_poly.pdbx_strand_id
1 'polypeptide(L)'
;MDRAPSSLDRAGPTSRADGGPPLMINLRFHIVSIVAIFLALAIGMLAGSTLLDRATVDVLKGRQRSLDARNAELRVENDELRAALDAREPADAAFGSEVLPGLLPGTLDDGPVLLLATRGIDEESVRAVQSAIRDAGGAPLGIVWFDSRVDLDDAGAVAKVAEALDIESDGDGGDLRDAVVAEITGGLVVAGGPATTTTTTTTTTTVPFAPSIPGATPPATEPAAEASSPSAQADEQALTVLSALVDADLVDWESPNEGEPGSRTLPNGGLDIVVLSGEGSELDPDQLIVPLVSALADRLAGVVVGEVRRPRTEVESVESEDVPVRGAFVDRFRTSEDLDGRLVTVDDVDSPFGRLALVLALAQLPEVGAGDYGIAPTAERPFPSPDS
;
A
#
# COMPACT_ATOMS: atom_id res chain seq x y z
N MET A 1 7.22 -15.69 65.18
CA MET A 1 6.72 -15.92 66.56
C MET A 1 6.20 -17.34 66.60
N ASP A 2 6.57 -18.23 67.50
CA ASP A 2 7.42 -18.17 68.67
C ASP A 2 7.79 -19.62 69.01
N ARG A 3 9.02 -19.79 69.52
CA ARG A 3 9.52 -20.86 70.41
C ARG A 3 9.38 -22.37 70.08
N ALA A 4 10.57 -22.96 69.92
CA ALA A 4 10.98 -24.29 70.40
C ALA A 4 11.01 -24.35 71.95
N PRO A 5 11.68 -25.31 72.66
CA PRO A 5 12.14 -26.69 72.38
C PRO A 5 11.87 -27.66 73.59
N SER A 6 12.50 -28.85 73.56
CA SER A 6 12.97 -29.63 74.75
C SER A 6 11.92 -30.48 75.49
N SER A 7 12.17 -31.66 76.07
CA SER A 7 13.29 -32.61 76.22
C SER A 7 12.82 -33.66 77.22
N LEU A 8 13.25 -34.92 77.11
CA LEU A 8 13.47 -35.96 78.16
C LEU A 8 13.14 -37.35 77.56
N ASP A 9 14.15 -38.18 77.25
CA ASP A 9 14.98 -39.00 78.14
C ASP A 9 14.36 -40.37 78.46
N ARG A 10 14.76 -41.32 77.60
CA ARG A 10 15.30 -42.66 77.86
C ARG A 10 14.81 -43.44 79.10
N ALA A 11 14.12 -44.55 78.81
CA ALA A 11 14.32 -45.83 79.49
C ALA A 11 13.98 -46.99 78.54
N GLY A 12 14.95 -47.84 78.20
CA GLY A 12 14.66 -49.20 77.72
C GLY A 12 14.59 -50.16 78.91
N PRO A 13 14.61 -51.50 78.72
CA PRO A 13 14.18 -52.31 77.58
C PRO A 13 13.08 -53.32 78.01
N THR A 14 12.53 -54.13 77.10
CA THR A 14 12.31 -55.58 77.32
C THR A 14 11.66 -56.21 76.10
N SER A 15 12.41 -57.14 75.50
CA SER A 15 11.93 -58.12 74.54
C SER A 15 10.83 -58.96 75.18
N ARG A 16 9.69 -59.09 74.50
CA ARG A 16 8.91 -60.32 74.55
C ARG A 16 8.52 -60.70 73.14
N ALA A 17 9.21 -61.72 72.66
CA ALA A 17 8.73 -62.54 71.56
C ALA A 17 7.31 -63.00 71.88
N ASP A 18 6.36 -62.72 71.00
CA ASP A 18 5.20 -63.57 70.88
C ASP A 18 4.95 -63.80 69.38
N GLY A 19 5.32 -65.01 68.97
CA GLY A 19 4.95 -65.55 67.69
C GLY A 19 3.45 -65.80 67.70
N GLY A 20 2.67 -64.80 67.28
CA GLY A 20 1.32 -65.03 66.82
C GLY A 20 1.36 -65.95 65.59
N PRO A 21 0.43 -66.91 65.47
CA PRO A 21 0.36 -67.77 64.28
C PRO A 21 0.28 -66.88 63.03
N PRO A 22 0.89 -67.27 61.89
CA PRO A 22 0.73 -66.50 60.66
C PRO A 22 -0.76 -66.28 60.47
N LEU A 23 -1.18 -65.01 60.36
CA LEU A 23 -2.58 -64.65 60.19
C LEU A 23 -3.06 -65.39 58.94
N MET A 24 -3.67 -66.57 59.14
CA MET A 24 -4.20 -67.37 58.05
C MET A 24 -5.36 -66.54 57.54
N ILE A 25 -5.09 -65.73 56.52
CA ILE A 25 -6.06 -64.98 55.76
C ILE A 25 -7.11 -66.01 55.35
N ASN A 26 -8.19 -66.03 56.12
CA ASN A 26 -9.26 -66.96 55.94
C ASN A 26 -9.83 -66.65 54.55
N LEU A 27 -9.76 -67.60 53.62
CA LEU A 27 -10.17 -67.41 52.21
C LEU A 27 -11.54 -66.71 52.10
N ARG A 28 -12.47 -67.04 53.02
CA ARG A 28 -13.77 -66.37 53.19
C ARG A 28 -13.68 -64.86 53.42
N PHE A 29 -12.75 -64.36 54.24
CA PHE A 29 -12.57 -62.93 54.48
C PHE A 29 -11.92 -62.22 53.28
N HIS A 30 -10.97 -62.87 52.58
CA HIS A 30 -10.35 -62.28 51.39
C HIS A 30 -11.33 -62.17 50.21
N ILE A 31 -12.14 -63.21 49.99
CA ILE A 31 -13.23 -63.20 49.02
C ILE A 31 -14.24 -62.11 49.37
N VAL A 32 -14.67 -62.02 50.64
CA VAL A 32 -15.61 -60.98 51.08
C VAL A 32 -15.05 -59.57 50.87
N SER A 33 -13.76 -59.33 51.15
CA SER A 33 -13.15 -58.02 50.91
C SER A 33 -13.02 -57.67 49.43
N ILE A 34 -12.64 -58.63 48.57
CA ILE A 34 -12.57 -58.41 47.11
C ILE A 34 -13.96 -58.13 46.56
N VAL A 35 -14.97 -58.92 46.95
CA VAL A 35 -16.36 -58.70 46.56
C VAL A 35 -16.86 -57.34 47.05
N ALA A 36 -16.54 -56.94 48.28
CA ALA A 36 -16.90 -55.63 48.81
C ALA A 36 -16.26 -54.47 48.02
N ILE A 37 -14.98 -54.60 47.62
CA ILE A 37 -14.29 -53.60 46.79
C ILE A 37 -14.93 -53.51 45.40
N PHE A 38 -15.19 -54.66 44.74
CA PHE A 38 -15.85 -54.68 43.44
C PHE A 38 -17.27 -54.09 43.50
N LEU A 39 -18.02 -54.40 44.56
CA LEU A 39 -19.36 -53.86 44.76
C LEU A 39 -19.30 -52.34 45.01
N ALA A 40 -18.36 -51.88 45.82
CA ALA A 40 -18.13 -50.45 46.05
C ALA A 40 -17.73 -49.72 44.76
N LEU A 41 -16.87 -50.31 43.92
CA LEU A 41 -16.46 -49.74 42.63
C LEU A 41 -17.64 -49.69 41.64
N ALA A 42 -18.42 -50.77 41.56
CA ALA A 42 -19.58 -50.85 40.68
C ALA A 42 -20.65 -49.81 41.08
N ILE A 43 -20.94 -49.69 42.37
CA ILE A 43 -21.86 -48.67 42.90
C ILE A 43 -21.30 -47.27 42.66
N GLY A 44 -20.00 -47.05 42.89
CA GLY A 44 -19.33 -45.77 42.64
C GLY A 44 -19.38 -45.34 41.17
N MET A 45 -19.14 -46.25 40.23
CA MET A 45 -19.21 -45.98 38.78
C MET A 45 -20.65 -45.76 38.30
N LEU A 46 -21.61 -46.53 38.83
CA LEU A 46 -23.02 -46.37 38.51
C LEU A 46 -23.57 -45.03 39.04
N ALA A 47 -23.22 -44.65 40.27
CA ALA A 47 -23.59 -43.35 40.84
C ALA A 47 -22.87 -42.18 40.14
N GLY A 48 -21.59 -42.36 39.79
CA GLY A 48 -20.80 -41.35 39.09
C GLY A 48 -21.31 -41.05 37.68
N SER A 49 -21.59 -42.08 36.87
CA SER A 49 -22.10 -41.92 35.50
C SER A 49 -23.52 -41.32 35.46
N THR A 50 -24.42 -41.78 36.32
CA THR A 50 -25.82 -41.32 36.30
C THR A 50 -26.00 -39.85 36.70
N LEU A 51 -25.13 -39.31 37.56
CA LEU A 51 -25.18 -37.91 37.99
C LEU A 51 -24.35 -36.97 37.10
N LEU A 52 -23.18 -37.40 36.62
CA LEU A 52 -22.28 -36.55 35.82
C LEU A 52 -22.69 -36.45 34.34
N ASP A 53 -23.29 -37.49 33.77
CA ASP A 53 -23.66 -37.51 32.35
C ASP A 53 -24.77 -36.50 32.03
N ARG A 54 -25.73 -36.29 32.94
CA ARG A 54 -26.89 -35.42 32.64
C ARG A 54 -26.54 -33.93 32.74
N ALA A 55 -25.90 -33.51 33.84
CA ALA A 55 -25.54 -32.11 34.04
C ALA A 55 -24.54 -31.61 32.99
N THR A 56 -23.54 -32.42 32.64
CA THR A 56 -22.54 -32.08 31.61
C THR A 56 -23.16 -32.02 30.22
N VAL A 57 -24.01 -32.98 29.86
CA VAL A 57 -24.70 -33.00 28.55
C VAL A 57 -25.68 -31.84 28.42
N ASP A 58 -26.37 -31.43 29.48
CA ASP A 58 -27.28 -30.28 29.44
C ASP A 58 -26.54 -28.96 29.26
N VAL A 59 -25.37 -28.79 29.89
CA VAL A 59 -24.48 -27.64 29.66
C VAL A 59 -23.96 -27.65 28.23
N LEU A 60 -23.54 -28.79 27.70
CA LEU A 60 -23.04 -28.90 26.33
C LEU A 60 -24.16 -28.65 25.30
N LYS A 61 -25.35 -29.20 25.49
CA LYS A 61 -26.53 -28.92 24.66
C LYS A 61 -26.97 -27.47 24.76
N GLY A 62 -26.84 -26.86 25.94
CA GLY A 62 -27.10 -25.44 26.15
C GLY A 62 -26.10 -24.55 25.41
N ARG A 63 -24.80 -24.88 25.46
CA ARG A 63 -23.75 -24.22 24.68
C ARG A 63 -23.94 -24.41 23.18
N GLN A 64 -24.29 -25.60 22.72
CA GLN A 64 -24.57 -25.86 21.30
C GLN A 64 -25.73 -24.99 20.81
N ARG A 65 -26.88 -25.04 21.50
CA ARG A 65 -28.03 -24.18 21.16
C ARG A 65 -27.69 -22.70 21.21
N SER A 66 -26.84 -22.32 22.17
CA SER A 66 -26.33 -20.95 22.27
C SER A 66 -25.55 -20.57 21.01
N LEU A 67 -24.57 -21.38 20.60
CA LEU A 67 -23.78 -21.16 19.40
C LEU A 67 -24.64 -21.15 18.12
N ASP A 68 -25.59 -22.08 18.00
CA ASP A 68 -26.50 -22.13 16.86
C ASP A 68 -27.34 -20.84 16.75
N ALA A 69 -27.82 -20.32 17.89
CA ALA A 69 -28.54 -19.06 17.93
C ALA A 69 -27.65 -17.85 17.56
N ARG A 70 -26.41 -17.79 18.06
CA ARG A 70 -25.47 -16.70 17.70
C ARG A 70 -25.10 -16.76 16.23
N ASN A 71 -24.88 -17.95 15.67
CA ASN A 71 -24.63 -18.11 14.24
C ASN A 71 -25.83 -17.69 13.39
N ALA A 72 -27.06 -17.98 13.82
CA ALA A 72 -28.24 -17.51 13.12
C ALA A 72 -28.38 -15.98 13.18
N GLU A 73 -28.12 -15.38 14.34
CA GLU A 73 -28.12 -13.91 14.52
C GLU A 73 -27.06 -13.22 13.67
N LEU A 74 -25.81 -13.71 13.70
CA LEU A 74 -24.70 -13.17 12.91
C LEU A 74 -24.97 -13.27 11.40
N ARG A 75 -25.69 -14.29 10.94
CA ARG A 75 -26.08 -14.40 9.53
C ARG A 75 -27.10 -13.33 9.15
N VAL A 76 -28.11 -13.11 9.98
CA VAL A 76 -29.11 -12.05 9.75
C VAL A 76 -28.44 -10.69 9.76
N GLU A 77 -27.56 -10.41 10.72
CA GLU A 77 -26.81 -9.15 10.77
C GLU A 77 -25.93 -8.95 9.52
N ASN A 78 -25.26 -10.01 9.04
CA ASN A 78 -24.49 -9.95 7.80
C ASN A 78 -25.39 -9.63 6.60
N ASP A 79 -26.54 -10.30 6.48
CA ASP A 79 -27.48 -10.09 5.38
C ASP A 79 -28.06 -8.66 5.40
N GLU A 80 -28.34 -8.11 6.58
CA GLU A 80 -28.78 -6.72 6.75
C GLU A 80 -27.69 -5.71 6.39
N LEU A 81 -26.45 -5.93 6.83
CA LEU A 81 -25.32 -5.08 6.49
C LEU A 81 -25.03 -5.09 4.99
N ARG A 82 -25.13 -6.26 4.34
CA ARG A 82 -24.98 -6.38 2.88
C ARG A 82 -26.06 -5.61 2.14
N ALA A 83 -27.33 -5.82 2.48
CA ALA A 83 -28.43 -5.09 1.87
C ALA A 83 -28.30 -3.56 2.04
N ALA A 84 -27.73 -3.10 3.16
CA ALA A 84 -27.47 -1.68 3.39
C ALA A 84 -26.32 -1.13 2.51
N LEU A 85 -25.30 -1.94 2.21
CA LEU A 85 -24.22 -1.58 1.29
C LEU A 85 -24.69 -1.58 -0.16
N ASP A 86 -25.42 -2.61 -0.59
CA ASP A 86 -25.98 -2.73 -1.95
C ASP A 86 -26.94 -1.56 -2.26
N ALA A 87 -27.64 -1.06 -1.24
CA ALA A 87 -28.52 0.10 -1.39
C ALA A 87 -27.75 1.43 -1.59
N ARG A 88 -26.46 1.50 -1.24
CA ARG A 88 -25.61 2.70 -1.40
C ARG A 88 -24.88 2.74 -2.73
N GLU A 89 -24.49 1.58 -3.26
CA GLU A 89 -23.74 1.48 -4.53
C GLU A 89 -24.37 2.28 -5.70
N PRO A 90 -25.70 2.25 -5.93
CA PRO A 90 -26.31 3.05 -7.00
C PRO A 90 -26.19 4.55 -6.77
N ALA A 91 -26.23 5.00 -5.51
CA ALA A 91 -26.10 6.41 -5.16
C ALA A 91 -24.66 6.89 -5.38
N ASP A 92 -23.67 6.08 -5.02
CA ASP A 92 -22.26 6.37 -5.25
C ASP A 92 -21.94 6.39 -6.75
N ALA A 93 -22.43 5.41 -7.50
CA ALA A 93 -22.31 5.36 -8.96
C ALA A 93 -22.97 6.57 -9.65
N ALA A 94 -24.17 6.97 -9.22
CA ALA A 94 -24.85 8.16 -9.72
C ALA A 94 -24.10 9.44 -9.37
N PHE A 95 -23.58 9.57 -8.15
CA PHE A 95 -22.75 10.71 -7.77
C PHE A 95 -21.51 10.82 -8.67
N GLY A 96 -20.80 9.71 -8.90
CA GLY A 96 -19.59 9.70 -9.72
C GLY A 96 -19.82 9.97 -11.21
N SER A 97 -20.97 9.55 -11.76
CA SER A 97 -21.26 9.71 -13.19
C SER A 97 -22.07 10.95 -13.54
N GLU A 98 -22.92 11.44 -12.62
CA GLU A 98 -23.83 12.56 -12.88
C GLU A 98 -23.42 13.86 -12.18
N VAL A 99 -22.84 13.77 -10.98
CA VAL A 99 -22.56 14.95 -10.14
C VAL A 99 -21.09 15.36 -10.23
N LEU A 100 -20.18 14.41 -10.04
CA LEU A 100 -18.74 14.67 -9.98
C LEU A 100 -18.22 15.41 -11.24
N PRO A 101 -18.56 15.02 -12.49
CA PRO A 101 -18.08 15.72 -13.68
C PRO A 101 -18.54 17.19 -13.75
N GLY A 102 -19.62 17.56 -13.04
CA GLY A 102 -20.07 18.95 -12.93
C GLY A 102 -19.36 19.76 -11.84
N LEU A 103 -18.65 19.10 -10.92
CA LEU A 103 -17.91 19.74 -9.81
C LEU A 103 -16.42 19.93 -10.13
N LEU A 104 -15.85 19.10 -11.00
CA LEU A 104 -14.44 19.11 -11.35
C LEU A 104 -13.98 20.34 -12.15
N PRO A 105 -14.72 20.85 -13.17
CA PRO A 105 -14.18 21.84 -14.08
C PRO A 105 -13.64 23.11 -13.41
N GLY A 106 -12.40 23.48 -13.75
CA GLY A 106 -11.72 24.67 -13.21
C GLY A 106 -11.15 24.47 -11.81
N THR A 107 -10.97 23.22 -11.38
CA THR A 107 -10.30 22.88 -10.12
C THR A 107 -8.78 22.85 -10.29
N LEU A 108 -8.27 22.51 -11.48
CA LEU A 108 -6.83 22.49 -11.81
C LEU A 108 -6.47 23.61 -12.81
N ASP A 109 -5.22 24.07 -12.75
CA ASP A 109 -4.69 25.19 -13.55
C ASP A 109 -3.93 24.76 -14.83
N ASP A 110 -4.44 23.79 -15.60
CA ASP A 110 -3.80 23.26 -16.84
C ASP A 110 -2.39 22.67 -16.64
N GLY A 111 -2.01 22.32 -15.41
CA GLY A 111 -0.72 21.72 -15.08
C GLY A 111 -0.53 20.32 -15.69
N PRO A 112 0.68 19.96 -16.16
CA PRO A 112 0.96 18.62 -16.65
C PRO A 112 0.97 17.62 -15.50
N VAL A 113 0.27 16.50 -15.67
CA VAL A 113 0.18 15.42 -14.66
C VAL A 113 0.64 14.10 -15.27
N LEU A 114 1.59 13.41 -14.64
CA LEU A 114 2.01 12.06 -15.01
C LEU A 114 1.40 11.05 -14.06
N LEU A 115 0.72 10.04 -14.61
CA LEU A 115 0.23 8.90 -13.84
C LEU A 115 1.23 7.75 -13.95
N LEU A 116 1.67 7.25 -12.81
CA LEU A 116 2.49 6.05 -12.66
C LEU A 116 1.60 4.98 -12.03
N ALA A 117 1.35 3.86 -12.72
CA ALA A 117 0.42 2.83 -12.24
C ALA A 117 1.06 1.44 -12.29
N THR A 118 0.65 0.53 -11.41
CA THR A 118 1.03 -0.89 -11.52
C THR A 118 -0.01 -1.69 -12.29
N ARG A 119 0.41 -2.67 -13.09
CA ARG A 119 -0.50 -3.65 -13.71
C ARG A 119 -1.14 -4.54 -12.66
N GLY A 120 -2.29 -5.12 -12.99
CA GLY A 120 -3.03 -6.03 -12.11
C GLY A 120 -4.07 -5.35 -11.19
N ILE A 121 -3.92 -4.05 -10.93
CA ILE A 121 -4.97 -3.23 -10.31
C ILE A 121 -6.10 -2.96 -11.32
N ASP A 122 -7.20 -2.37 -10.85
CA ASP A 122 -8.31 -2.02 -11.73
C ASP A 122 -7.95 -0.88 -12.69
N GLU A 123 -7.64 -1.24 -13.94
CA GLU A 123 -7.23 -0.26 -14.95
C GLU A 123 -8.36 0.69 -15.36
N GLU A 124 -9.62 0.28 -15.23
CA GLU A 124 -10.76 1.17 -15.50
C GLU A 124 -10.77 2.32 -14.49
N SER A 125 -10.52 2.03 -13.22
CA SER A 125 -10.36 3.05 -12.18
C SER A 125 -9.20 4.01 -12.46
N VAL A 126 -8.05 3.52 -12.93
CA VAL A 126 -6.91 4.38 -13.33
C VAL A 126 -7.28 5.31 -14.49
N ARG A 127 -7.98 4.80 -15.52
CA ARG A 127 -8.49 5.62 -16.63
C ARG A 127 -9.54 6.63 -16.15
N ALA A 128 -10.39 6.26 -15.19
CA ALA A 128 -11.35 7.17 -14.58
C ALA A 128 -10.65 8.29 -13.80
N VAL A 129 -9.52 8.01 -13.13
CA VAL A 129 -8.67 9.05 -12.50
C VAL A 129 -8.09 9.98 -13.56
N GLN A 130 -7.54 9.45 -14.65
CA GLN A 130 -7.03 10.28 -15.76
C GLN A 130 -8.13 11.17 -16.36
N SER A 131 -9.34 10.63 -16.55
CA SER A 131 -10.49 11.42 -17.02
C SER A 131 -10.87 12.49 -16.02
N ALA A 132 -10.92 12.18 -14.72
CA ALA A 132 -11.25 13.16 -13.68
C ALA A 132 -10.24 14.32 -13.63
N ILE A 133 -8.94 14.03 -13.78
CA ILE A 133 -7.89 15.05 -13.89
C ILE A 133 -8.12 15.93 -15.12
N ARG A 134 -8.41 15.33 -16.29
CA ARG A 134 -8.72 16.07 -17.52
C ARG A 134 -9.96 16.95 -17.37
N ASP A 135 -11.04 16.39 -16.82
CA ASP A 135 -12.32 17.07 -16.61
C ASP A 135 -12.17 18.22 -15.60
N ALA A 136 -11.20 18.11 -14.69
CA ALA A 136 -10.86 19.15 -13.72
C ALA A 136 -10.08 20.33 -14.32
N GLY A 137 -9.58 20.19 -15.55
CA GLY A 137 -8.71 21.16 -16.20
C GLY A 137 -7.22 20.87 -16.05
N GLY A 138 -6.83 19.65 -15.68
CA GLY A 138 -5.43 19.21 -15.70
C GLY A 138 -5.03 18.67 -17.08
N ALA A 139 -3.72 18.63 -17.34
CA ALA A 139 -3.17 18.10 -18.59
C ALA A 139 -2.48 16.74 -18.35
N PRO A 140 -3.21 15.60 -18.35
CA PRO A 140 -2.58 14.30 -18.18
C PRO A 140 -1.63 14.01 -19.35
N LEU A 141 -0.36 13.76 -19.06
CA LEU A 141 0.65 13.42 -20.07
C LEU A 141 0.53 11.99 -20.58
N GLY A 142 -0.02 11.09 -19.76
CA GLY A 142 -0.17 9.66 -20.06
C GLY A 142 -0.11 8.83 -18.78
N ILE A 143 -0.19 7.50 -18.96
CA ILE A 143 -0.02 6.52 -17.88
C ILE A 143 1.19 5.65 -18.20
N VAL A 144 2.11 5.55 -17.24
CA VAL A 144 3.21 4.58 -17.28
C VAL A 144 2.79 3.37 -16.45
N TRP A 145 2.73 2.21 -17.07
CA TRP A 145 2.37 0.95 -16.42
C TRP A 145 3.62 0.15 -16.07
N PHE A 146 3.80 -0.12 -14.77
CA PHE A 146 4.82 -1.01 -14.24
C PHE A 146 4.25 -2.40 -13.96
N ASP A 147 5.01 -3.44 -14.25
CA ASP A 147 4.64 -4.83 -13.96
C ASP A 147 5.86 -5.65 -13.54
N SER A 148 5.70 -6.97 -13.47
CA SER A 148 6.78 -7.92 -13.10
C SER A 148 8.08 -7.80 -13.93
N ARG A 149 8.08 -7.14 -15.09
CA ARG A 149 9.29 -6.85 -15.89
C ARG A 149 10.30 -5.95 -15.17
N VAL A 150 9.83 -5.14 -14.24
CA VAL A 150 10.66 -4.24 -13.41
C VAL A 150 10.73 -4.70 -11.95
N ASP A 151 10.59 -6.00 -11.70
CA ASP A 151 10.81 -6.60 -10.38
C ASP A 151 12.29 -6.44 -9.97
N LEU A 152 12.57 -5.51 -9.05
CA LEU A 152 13.93 -5.22 -8.61
C LEU A 152 14.49 -6.22 -7.59
N ASP A 153 13.73 -7.22 -7.17
CA ASP A 153 14.26 -8.36 -6.41
C ASP A 153 14.79 -9.46 -7.34
N ASP A 154 14.38 -9.47 -8.63
CA ASP A 154 14.95 -10.34 -9.65
C ASP A 154 16.21 -9.70 -10.28
N ALA A 155 17.37 -10.31 -10.03
CA ALA A 155 18.65 -9.82 -10.55
C ALA A 155 18.70 -9.73 -12.10
N GLY A 156 17.92 -10.56 -12.80
CA GLY A 156 17.82 -10.51 -14.27
C GLY A 156 17.01 -9.32 -14.77
N ALA A 157 15.91 -8.98 -14.09
CA ALA A 157 15.15 -7.76 -14.34
C ALA A 157 15.99 -6.51 -14.04
N VAL A 158 16.67 -6.46 -12.88
CA VAL A 158 17.59 -5.35 -12.53
C VAL A 158 18.65 -5.14 -13.61
N ALA A 159 19.28 -6.22 -14.11
CA ALA A 159 20.29 -6.12 -15.16
C ALA A 159 19.72 -5.55 -16.49
N LYS A 160 18.50 -5.94 -16.87
CA LYS A 160 17.85 -5.40 -18.09
C LYS A 160 17.49 -3.93 -17.94
N VAL A 161 17.00 -3.52 -16.77
CA VAL A 161 16.68 -2.12 -16.49
C VAL A 161 17.96 -1.28 -16.49
N ALA A 162 19.04 -1.78 -15.86
CA ALA A 162 20.33 -1.12 -15.88
C ALA A 162 20.91 -0.99 -17.30
N GLU A 163 20.80 -2.04 -18.12
CA GLU A 163 21.22 -2.00 -19.53
C GLU A 163 20.40 -0.98 -20.34
N ALA A 164 19.08 -0.93 -20.14
CA ALA A 164 18.21 0.02 -20.81
C ALA A 164 18.53 1.48 -20.44
N LEU A 165 18.95 1.72 -19.19
CA LEU A 165 19.30 3.04 -18.66
C LEU A 165 20.80 3.38 -18.82
N ASP A 166 21.59 2.53 -19.49
CA ASP A 166 23.05 2.69 -19.68
C ASP A 166 23.82 2.86 -18.34
N ILE A 167 23.39 2.14 -17.30
CA ILE A 167 24.01 2.16 -15.97
C ILE A 167 25.16 1.15 -15.95
N GLU A 168 26.39 1.66 -15.82
CA GLU A 168 27.57 0.81 -15.68
C GLU A 168 27.56 0.07 -14.32
N SER A 169 27.64 -1.25 -14.35
CA SER A 169 27.58 -2.12 -13.17
C SER A 169 28.99 -2.53 -12.70
N ASP A 170 29.50 -1.88 -11.66
CA ASP A 170 30.74 -2.26 -10.96
C ASP A 170 30.52 -2.87 -9.55
N GLY A 171 29.26 -2.94 -9.08
CA GLY A 171 28.89 -3.27 -7.68
C GLY A 171 28.15 -4.60 -7.46
N ASP A 172 27.76 -4.87 -6.21
CA ASP A 172 26.87 -5.99 -5.83
C ASP A 172 25.43 -5.71 -6.29
N GLY A 173 24.57 -6.74 -6.36
CA GLY A 173 23.20 -6.60 -6.87
C GLY A 173 22.35 -5.54 -6.16
N GLY A 174 22.62 -5.28 -4.87
CA GLY A 174 21.98 -4.21 -4.11
C GLY A 174 22.38 -2.79 -4.56
N ASP A 175 23.65 -2.56 -4.86
CA ASP A 175 24.13 -1.26 -5.34
C ASP A 175 23.50 -0.92 -6.70
N LEU A 176 23.30 -1.94 -7.55
CA LEU A 176 22.68 -1.78 -8.86
C LEU A 176 21.18 -1.46 -8.75
N ARG A 177 20.45 -2.09 -7.82
CA ARG A 177 19.05 -1.76 -7.52
C ARG A 177 18.92 -0.28 -7.12
N ASP A 178 19.76 0.17 -6.20
CA ASP A 178 19.72 1.55 -5.71
C ASP A 178 20.07 2.54 -6.83
N ALA A 179 21.02 2.21 -7.70
CA ALA A 179 21.37 3.01 -8.88
C ALA A 179 20.20 3.10 -9.87
N VAL A 180 19.49 2.00 -10.15
CA VAL A 180 18.31 1.99 -11.01
C VAL A 180 17.21 2.89 -10.46
N VAL A 181 16.88 2.76 -9.16
CA VAL A 181 15.88 3.63 -8.53
C VAL A 181 16.32 5.09 -8.60
N ALA A 182 17.59 5.38 -8.32
CA ALA A 182 18.13 6.74 -8.36
C ALA A 182 18.05 7.37 -9.76
N GLU A 183 18.30 6.61 -10.82
CA GLU A 183 18.20 7.08 -12.20
C GLU A 183 16.74 7.37 -12.60
N ILE A 184 15.81 6.47 -12.26
CA ILE A 184 14.37 6.68 -12.50
C ILE A 184 13.87 7.91 -11.75
N THR A 185 14.22 8.02 -10.47
CA THR A 185 13.92 9.20 -9.66
C THR A 185 14.54 10.46 -10.24
N GLY A 186 15.79 10.41 -10.70
CA GLY A 186 16.50 11.55 -11.28
C GLY A 186 15.75 12.16 -12.47
N GLY A 187 15.33 11.32 -13.42
CA GLY A 187 14.55 11.76 -14.58
C GLY A 187 13.21 12.40 -14.19
N LEU A 188 12.50 11.80 -13.24
CA LEU A 188 11.22 12.31 -12.74
C LEU A 188 11.37 13.61 -11.91
N VAL A 189 12.44 13.76 -11.13
CA VAL A 189 12.71 14.95 -10.33
C VAL A 189 13.02 16.16 -11.20
N VAL A 190 13.74 15.98 -12.30
CA VAL A 190 13.96 17.07 -13.27
C VAL A 190 12.63 17.51 -13.88
N ALA A 191 11.74 16.58 -14.17
CA ALA A 191 10.43 16.88 -14.72
C ALA A 191 9.46 17.52 -13.70
N GLY A 192 9.50 17.08 -12.44
CA GLY A 192 8.66 17.59 -11.36
C GLY A 192 9.19 18.83 -10.63
N GLY A 193 10.44 19.21 -10.89
CA GLY A 193 11.05 20.41 -10.31
C GLY A 193 10.33 21.71 -10.70
N PRO A 194 10.68 22.85 -10.11
CA PRO A 194 10.11 24.13 -10.51
C PRO A 194 10.39 24.40 -12.00
N ALA A 195 9.35 24.68 -12.78
CA ALA A 195 9.46 24.96 -14.21
C ALA A 195 10.52 26.03 -14.48
N THR A 196 11.66 25.61 -15.04
CA THR A 196 12.67 26.54 -15.51
C THR A 196 12.15 27.12 -16.81
N THR A 197 11.41 28.23 -16.72
CA THR A 197 11.02 28.97 -17.91
C THR A 197 12.28 29.51 -18.57
N THR A 198 12.84 28.75 -19.51
CA THR A 198 13.75 29.29 -20.51
C THR A 198 12.92 30.23 -21.35
N THR A 199 12.80 31.47 -20.87
CA THR A 199 12.35 32.60 -21.67
C THR A 199 13.37 32.70 -22.79
N THR A 200 13.07 32.06 -23.92
CA THR A 200 13.71 32.36 -25.19
C THR A 200 13.28 33.79 -25.48
N THR A 201 14.05 34.73 -24.92
CA THR A 201 13.99 36.13 -25.29
C THR A 201 14.48 36.14 -26.72
N THR A 202 13.55 35.93 -27.65
CA THR A 202 13.74 36.24 -29.06
C THR A 202 13.93 37.74 -29.07
N THR A 203 15.18 38.17 -28.82
CA THR A 203 15.61 39.52 -29.06
C THR A 203 15.54 39.64 -30.57
N THR A 204 14.36 40.02 -31.06
CA THR A 204 14.23 40.53 -32.41
C THR A 204 15.01 41.83 -32.38
N THR A 205 16.32 41.73 -32.63
CA THR A 205 17.12 42.89 -33.00
C THR A 205 16.54 43.34 -34.33
N THR A 206 15.56 44.22 -34.25
CA THR A 206 15.14 45.06 -35.36
C THR A 206 16.39 45.85 -35.73
N VAL A 207 17.14 45.37 -36.71
CA VAL A 207 18.27 46.10 -37.29
C VAL A 207 17.65 47.30 -38.01
N PRO A 208 17.82 48.55 -37.54
CA PRO A 208 17.49 49.67 -38.41
C PRO A 208 18.47 49.64 -39.57
N PHE A 209 17.92 49.50 -40.77
CA PHE A 209 18.63 49.55 -42.04
C PHE A 209 19.49 50.82 -42.11
N ALA A 210 20.80 50.68 -41.91
CA ALA A 210 21.77 51.74 -42.13
C ALA A 210 22.37 51.60 -43.55
N PRO A 211 22.46 52.69 -44.34
CA PRO A 211 22.99 52.63 -45.69
C PRO A 211 24.49 52.31 -45.69
N SER A 212 24.87 51.39 -46.57
CA SER A 212 26.22 50.84 -46.73
C SER A 212 27.28 51.90 -47.04
N ILE A 213 28.27 52.04 -46.15
CA ILE A 213 29.56 52.70 -46.45
C ILE A 213 30.58 51.59 -46.77
N PRO A 214 31.21 51.58 -47.96
CA PRO A 214 32.25 50.61 -48.27
C PRO A 214 33.58 51.04 -47.67
N GLY A 215 34.07 50.28 -46.69
CA GLY A 215 35.45 50.44 -46.17
C GLY A 215 35.57 50.20 -44.67
N ALA A 216 35.41 48.95 -44.22
CA ALA A 216 35.92 48.53 -42.92
C ALA A 216 36.28 47.03 -42.96
N THR A 217 37.57 46.76 -42.75
CA THR A 217 38.14 45.42 -42.57
C THR A 217 37.54 44.76 -41.32
N PRO A 218 37.08 43.49 -41.38
CA PRO A 218 36.55 42.81 -40.20
C PRO A 218 37.68 42.46 -39.21
N PRO A 219 37.49 42.61 -37.89
CA PRO A 219 38.38 41.99 -36.91
C PRO A 219 38.09 40.48 -36.80
N ALA A 220 39.12 39.75 -36.38
CA ALA A 220 39.17 38.29 -36.32
C ALA A 220 38.09 37.67 -35.43
N THR A 221 37.48 36.59 -35.94
CA THR A 221 36.66 35.64 -35.19
C THR A 221 37.57 34.81 -34.31
N GLU A 222 37.57 35.06 -33.00
CA GLU A 222 37.97 34.07 -32.01
C GLU A 222 36.86 33.01 -31.91
N PRO A 223 37.19 31.70 -31.89
CA PRO A 223 36.21 30.66 -31.64
C PRO A 223 35.79 30.74 -30.17
N ALA A 224 34.54 31.13 -29.94
CA ALA A 224 33.91 30.97 -28.63
C ALA A 224 33.91 29.48 -28.29
N ALA A 225 34.57 29.15 -27.18
CA ALA A 225 34.58 27.82 -26.61
C ALA A 225 33.14 27.34 -26.37
N GLU A 226 32.83 26.15 -26.87
CA GLU A 226 31.66 25.36 -26.50
C GLU A 226 31.77 25.01 -25.01
N ALA A 227 31.29 25.90 -24.15
CA ALA A 227 30.95 25.56 -22.78
C ALA A 227 29.54 24.96 -22.83
N SER A 228 29.46 23.62 -22.83
CA SER A 228 28.23 22.87 -22.62
C SER A 228 27.51 23.45 -21.40
N SER A 229 26.31 23.99 -21.62
CA SER A 229 25.50 24.55 -20.55
C SER A 229 24.86 23.40 -19.76
N PRO A 230 24.93 23.38 -18.41
CA PRO A 230 24.37 22.30 -17.60
C PRO A 230 22.85 22.13 -17.76
N SER A 231 22.15 23.17 -18.24
CA SER A 231 20.73 23.11 -18.57
C SER A 231 20.42 22.20 -19.76
N ALA A 232 21.27 22.16 -20.80
CA ALA A 232 21.03 21.32 -21.97
C ALA A 232 21.20 19.82 -21.68
N GLN A 233 22.06 19.46 -20.72
CA GLN A 233 22.25 18.09 -20.26
C GLN A 233 21.09 17.61 -19.38
N ALA A 234 20.55 18.48 -18.52
CA ALA A 234 19.35 18.20 -17.73
C ALA A 234 18.09 18.07 -18.61
N ASP A 235 17.97 18.91 -19.64
CA ASP A 235 16.89 18.86 -20.63
C ASP A 235 16.90 17.53 -21.43
N GLU A 236 18.07 16.94 -21.69
CA GLU A 236 18.21 15.67 -22.43
C GLU A 236 17.98 14.44 -21.51
N GLN A 237 18.38 14.51 -20.23
CA GLN A 237 18.25 13.40 -19.27
C GLN A 237 16.79 13.10 -18.86
N ALA A 238 15.96 14.12 -18.60
CA ALA A 238 14.55 13.94 -18.23
C ALA A 238 13.71 13.28 -19.34
N LEU A 239 14.08 13.52 -20.60
CA LEU A 239 13.43 12.96 -21.79
C LEU A 239 13.83 11.50 -22.07
N THR A 240 14.97 11.05 -21.51
CA THR A 240 15.62 9.81 -21.90
C THR A 240 15.17 8.61 -21.08
N VAL A 241 14.96 8.77 -19.76
CA VAL A 241 14.70 7.63 -18.86
C VAL A 241 13.40 6.89 -19.20
N LEU A 242 12.25 7.57 -19.22
CA LEU A 242 10.98 6.90 -19.55
C LEU A 242 10.97 6.38 -20.99
N SER A 243 11.52 7.14 -21.94
CA SER A 243 11.63 6.70 -23.33
C SER A 243 12.47 5.43 -23.44
N ALA A 244 13.59 5.33 -22.73
CA ALA A 244 14.45 4.17 -22.70
C ALA A 244 13.75 2.93 -22.09
N LEU A 245 13.02 3.10 -20.99
CA LEU A 245 12.26 1.99 -20.39
C LEU A 245 11.15 1.48 -21.32
N VAL A 246 10.45 2.38 -22.01
CA VAL A 246 9.40 2.02 -22.98
C VAL A 246 10.01 1.37 -24.23
N ASP A 247 11.11 1.90 -24.77
CA ASP A 247 11.77 1.37 -25.97
C ASP A 247 12.46 0.02 -25.70
N ALA A 248 12.86 -0.23 -24.45
CA ALA A 248 13.36 -1.52 -23.98
C ALA A 248 12.24 -2.54 -23.64
N ASP A 249 10.97 -2.17 -23.82
CA ASP A 249 9.79 -3.00 -23.51
C ASP A 249 9.73 -3.42 -22.02
N LEU A 250 10.20 -2.56 -21.11
CA LEU A 250 10.21 -2.79 -19.67
C LEU A 250 8.96 -2.21 -18.97
N VAL A 251 8.35 -1.17 -19.56
CA VAL A 251 7.12 -0.53 -19.06
C VAL A 251 6.21 -0.21 -20.24
N ASP A 252 4.90 -0.21 -20.01
CA ASP A 252 3.96 0.20 -21.07
C ASP A 252 3.62 1.68 -20.93
N TRP A 253 3.55 2.36 -22.07
CA TRP A 253 3.06 3.74 -22.15
C TRP A 253 1.66 3.76 -22.76
N GLU A 254 0.71 4.27 -21.99
CA GLU A 254 -0.64 4.56 -22.46
C GLU A 254 -0.79 6.07 -22.71
N SER A 255 -1.03 6.41 -23.97
CA SER A 255 -1.24 7.80 -24.40
C SER A 255 -2.48 8.38 -23.73
N PRO A 256 -2.46 9.68 -23.35
CA PRO A 256 -3.61 10.34 -22.75
C PRO A 256 -4.76 10.53 -23.74
N ASN A 257 -4.49 10.40 -25.04
CA ASN A 257 -5.50 10.43 -26.10
C ASN A 257 -5.51 9.07 -26.80
N GLU A 258 -6.62 8.34 -26.69
CA GLU A 258 -6.79 7.05 -27.37
C GLU A 258 -6.53 7.21 -28.87
N GLY A 259 -5.53 6.48 -29.38
CA GLY A 259 -5.22 6.43 -30.82
C GLY A 259 -4.31 7.53 -31.35
N GLU A 260 -3.86 8.48 -30.54
CA GLU A 260 -2.79 9.41 -30.91
C GLU A 260 -1.45 8.97 -30.31
N PRO A 261 -0.33 9.04 -31.05
CA PRO A 261 0.99 8.87 -30.47
C PRO A 261 1.23 10.00 -29.46
N GLY A 262 1.02 9.71 -28.17
CA GLY A 262 1.24 10.65 -27.09
C GLY A 262 2.71 11.11 -27.05
N SER A 263 2.93 12.32 -26.53
CA SER A 263 4.28 12.81 -26.31
C SER A 263 4.93 11.97 -25.20
N ARG A 264 5.91 11.13 -25.55
CA ARG A 264 6.74 10.39 -24.56
C ARG A 264 7.76 11.29 -23.86
N THR A 265 7.65 12.59 -24.06
CA THR A 265 8.57 13.61 -23.60
C THR A 265 8.04 14.24 -22.33
N LEU A 266 8.77 14.12 -21.24
CA LEU A 266 8.47 14.85 -20.02
C LEU A 266 8.83 16.34 -20.17
N PRO A 267 8.05 17.26 -19.58
CA PRO A 267 8.39 18.67 -19.52
C PRO A 267 9.56 18.92 -18.54
N ASN A 268 10.27 20.04 -18.72
CA ASN A 268 11.35 20.44 -17.82
C ASN A 268 10.79 21.31 -16.67
N GLY A 269 10.16 20.63 -15.72
CA GLY A 269 9.57 21.21 -14.52
C GLY A 269 8.07 21.45 -14.62
N GLY A 270 7.44 21.58 -13.45
CA GLY A 270 6.00 21.78 -13.28
C GLY A 270 5.15 20.52 -13.46
N LEU A 271 5.78 19.33 -13.48
CA LEU A 271 5.07 18.04 -13.55
C LEU A 271 4.59 17.58 -12.18
N ASP A 272 3.28 17.41 -12.03
CA ASP A 272 2.72 16.71 -10.88
C ASP A 272 2.77 15.19 -11.12
N ILE A 273 3.23 14.45 -10.11
CA ILE A 273 3.41 13.00 -10.18
C ILE A 273 2.36 12.32 -9.29
N VAL A 274 1.54 11.48 -9.92
CA VAL A 274 0.54 10.66 -9.24
C VAL A 274 0.93 9.19 -9.38
N VAL A 275 1.12 8.50 -8.26
CA VAL A 275 1.44 7.07 -8.21
C VAL A 275 0.22 6.28 -7.75
N LEU A 276 -0.25 5.35 -8.56
CA LEU A 276 -1.43 4.53 -8.32
C LEU A 276 -1.04 3.06 -8.23
N SER A 277 -1.34 2.42 -7.10
CA SER A 277 -1.16 0.98 -6.92
C SER A 277 -2.11 0.48 -5.84
N GLY A 278 -2.12 -0.82 -5.58
CA GLY A 278 -3.00 -1.38 -4.59
C GLY A 278 -3.29 -2.86 -4.82
N GLU A 279 -4.53 -3.25 -4.55
CA GLU A 279 -4.92 -4.65 -4.54
C GLU A 279 -4.89 -5.26 -5.95
N GLY A 280 -4.26 -6.43 -6.06
CA GLY A 280 -4.15 -7.16 -7.33
C GLY A 280 -2.94 -6.77 -8.17
N SER A 281 -2.09 -5.85 -7.70
CA SER A 281 -0.86 -5.46 -8.37
C SER A 281 -0.01 -6.68 -8.74
N GLU A 282 0.44 -6.76 -9.99
CA GLU A 282 1.38 -7.76 -10.49
C GLU A 282 2.81 -7.54 -10.00
N LEU A 283 3.11 -6.30 -9.61
CA LEU A 283 4.37 -5.88 -9.02
C LEU A 283 4.18 -5.68 -7.52
N ASP A 284 5.03 -6.31 -6.69
CA ASP A 284 4.98 -6.06 -5.25
C ASP A 284 5.42 -4.61 -4.98
N PRO A 285 4.63 -3.80 -4.24
CA PRO A 285 5.00 -2.42 -3.94
C PRO A 285 6.41 -2.25 -3.38
N ASP A 286 6.90 -3.20 -2.59
CA ASP A 286 8.21 -3.09 -1.93
C ASP A 286 9.39 -3.24 -2.91
N GLN A 287 9.15 -3.79 -4.11
CA GLN A 287 10.18 -4.01 -5.13
C GLN A 287 10.60 -2.70 -5.79
N LEU A 288 9.64 -1.87 -6.23
CA LEU A 288 9.90 -0.62 -6.96
C LEU A 288 9.11 0.57 -6.43
N ILE A 289 7.82 0.42 -6.15
CA ILE A 289 6.92 1.56 -5.89
C ILE A 289 7.29 2.28 -4.59
N VAL A 290 7.48 1.54 -3.51
CA VAL A 290 7.89 2.10 -2.21
C VAL A 290 9.25 2.81 -2.30
N PRO A 291 10.33 2.20 -2.82
CA PRO A 291 11.62 2.89 -2.94
C PRO A 291 11.56 4.08 -3.90
N LEU A 292 10.80 3.98 -5.00
CA LEU A 292 10.62 5.10 -5.95
C LEU A 292 9.89 6.27 -5.30
N VAL A 293 8.75 6.03 -4.63
CA VAL A 293 7.98 7.07 -3.93
C VAL A 293 8.83 7.71 -2.83
N SER A 294 9.57 6.91 -2.07
CA SER A 294 10.46 7.42 -1.03
C SER A 294 11.52 8.36 -1.62
N ALA A 295 12.19 7.94 -2.69
CA ALA A 295 13.23 8.73 -3.35
C ALA A 295 12.68 10.00 -4.04
N LEU A 296 11.41 9.98 -4.49
CA LEU A 296 10.71 11.15 -5.04
C LEU A 296 10.31 12.14 -3.94
N ALA A 297 9.70 11.67 -2.86
CA ALA A 297 9.35 12.49 -1.69
C ALA A 297 10.61 13.10 -1.02
N ASP A 298 11.78 12.53 -1.28
CA ASP A 298 13.07 13.10 -0.92
C ASP A 298 13.45 14.39 -1.63
N ARG A 299 12.93 14.60 -2.83
CA ARG A 299 13.42 15.63 -3.76
C ARG A 299 12.32 16.53 -4.30
N LEU A 300 11.07 16.09 -4.25
CA LEU A 300 9.90 16.80 -4.75
C LEU A 300 8.90 17.01 -3.62
N ALA A 301 8.29 18.20 -3.62
CA ALA A 301 7.07 18.45 -2.86
C ALA A 301 5.86 18.09 -3.73
N GLY A 302 4.84 17.45 -3.16
CA GLY A 302 3.59 17.18 -3.88
C GLY A 302 3.53 15.85 -4.63
N VAL A 303 4.30 14.84 -4.24
CA VAL A 303 4.07 13.48 -4.75
C VAL A 303 2.74 12.95 -4.18
N VAL A 304 1.82 12.59 -5.07
CA VAL A 304 0.50 12.05 -4.70
C VAL A 304 0.51 10.54 -4.87
N VAL A 305 0.07 9.80 -3.85
CA VAL A 305 0.00 8.34 -3.84
C VAL A 305 -1.44 7.90 -3.63
N GLY A 306 -2.01 7.19 -4.60
CA GLY A 306 -3.38 6.71 -4.58
C GLY A 306 -3.48 5.19 -4.42
N GLU A 307 -4.40 4.72 -3.59
CA GLU A 307 -4.78 3.30 -3.52
C GLU A 307 -5.91 2.97 -4.49
N VAL A 308 -5.67 2.04 -5.40
CA VAL A 308 -6.70 1.44 -6.25
C VAL A 308 -7.05 0.05 -5.72
N ARG A 309 -8.33 -0.20 -5.47
CA ARG A 309 -8.78 -1.56 -5.14
C ARG A 309 -9.30 -2.30 -6.36
N ARG A 310 -9.23 -3.62 -6.28
CA ARG A 310 -9.88 -4.50 -7.26
C ARG A 310 -11.39 -4.52 -7.00
N PRO A 311 -12.24 -4.33 -8.03
CA PRO A 311 -13.66 -4.60 -7.90
C PRO A 311 -13.85 -6.09 -7.60
N ARG A 312 -14.55 -6.39 -6.51
CA ARG A 312 -14.90 -7.78 -6.14
C ARG A 312 -16.33 -8.05 -6.55
N THR A 313 -16.58 -9.28 -6.98
CA THR A 313 -17.95 -9.78 -7.08
C THR A 313 -18.55 -9.99 -5.69
N GLU A 314 -19.89 -10.02 -5.60
CA GLU A 314 -20.61 -10.33 -4.35
C GLU A 314 -20.15 -11.66 -3.73
N VAL A 315 -19.74 -12.63 -4.56
CA VAL A 315 -19.29 -13.95 -4.12
C VAL A 315 -17.88 -13.89 -3.52
N GLU A 316 -16.95 -13.20 -4.17
CA GLU A 316 -15.57 -13.05 -3.70
C GLU A 316 -15.51 -12.31 -2.36
N SER A 317 -16.37 -11.32 -2.16
CA SER A 317 -16.46 -10.52 -0.93
C SER A 317 -16.78 -11.33 0.33
N VAL A 318 -17.31 -12.56 0.17
CA VAL A 318 -17.75 -13.43 1.27
C VAL A 318 -16.76 -14.56 1.54
N GLU A 319 -15.98 -14.99 0.55
CA GLU A 319 -15.08 -16.15 0.65
C GLU A 319 -13.63 -15.78 0.99
N SER A 320 -13.21 -14.53 0.80
CA SER A 320 -11.82 -14.11 1.01
C SER A 320 -11.52 -13.84 2.49
N GLU A 321 -10.93 -14.82 3.18
CA GLU A 321 -10.33 -14.64 4.51
C GLU A 321 -9.12 -13.67 4.49
N ASP A 322 -8.52 -13.45 3.32
CA ASP A 322 -7.34 -12.59 3.09
C ASP A 322 -7.67 -11.33 2.28
N VAL A 323 -8.70 -10.58 2.66
CA VAL A 323 -8.96 -9.23 2.09
C VAL A 323 -8.04 -8.21 2.77
N PRO A 324 -7.17 -7.51 2.02
CA PRO A 324 -6.45 -6.37 2.57
C PRO A 324 -7.42 -5.34 3.12
N VAL A 325 -7.12 -4.80 4.31
CA VAL A 325 -7.89 -3.70 4.89
C VAL A 325 -7.80 -2.49 3.95
N ARG A 326 -8.87 -1.70 3.83
CA ARG A 326 -8.84 -0.44 3.08
C ARG A 326 -7.72 0.45 3.60
N GLY A 327 -6.97 1.05 2.70
CA GLY A 327 -5.84 1.91 3.07
C GLY A 327 -4.54 1.13 3.26
N ALA A 328 -4.53 -0.21 3.17
CA ALA A 328 -3.32 -1.00 3.44
C ALA A 328 -2.15 -0.66 2.49
N PHE A 329 -2.43 -0.17 1.28
CA PHE A 329 -1.36 0.26 0.38
C PHE A 329 -0.77 1.60 0.83
N VAL A 330 -1.62 2.60 1.08
CA VAL A 330 -1.18 3.94 1.51
C VAL A 330 -0.63 3.95 2.93
N ASP A 331 -1.08 3.06 3.81
CA ASP A 331 -0.66 2.97 5.21
C ASP A 331 0.83 2.74 5.38
N ARG A 332 1.49 2.08 4.43
CA ARG A 332 2.95 1.90 4.44
C ARG A 332 3.69 3.23 4.38
N PHE A 333 3.12 4.20 3.68
CA PHE A 333 3.65 5.56 3.58
C PHE A 333 3.24 6.40 4.78
N ARG A 334 1.98 6.31 5.24
CA ARG A 334 1.45 7.02 6.41
C ARG A 334 2.17 6.67 7.71
N THR A 335 2.62 5.43 7.84
CA THR A 335 3.29 4.92 9.05
C THR A 335 4.82 5.03 8.99
N SER A 336 5.37 5.50 7.86
CA SER A 336 6.80 5.69 7.70
C SER A 336 7.26 7.02 8.30
N GLU A 337 8.12 6.96 9.31
CA GLU A 337 8.68 8.15 9.96
C GLU A 337 9.49 9.03 8.97
N ASP A 338 10.07 8.43 7.94
CA ASP A 338 10.88 9.13 6.94
C ASP A 338 10.02 9.88 5.90
N LEU A 339 8.74 9.52 5.79
CA LEU A 339 7.80 10.05 4.79
C LEU A 339 6.68 10.90 5.38
N ASP A 340 6.56 10.92 6.71
CA ASP A 340 5.57 11.71 7.43
C ASP A 340 5.65 13.20 7.06
N GLY A 341 4.52 13.76 6.62
CA GLY A 341 4.42 15.16 6.21
C GLY A 341 5.17 15.52 4.92
N ARG A 342 5.45 14.56 4.03
CA ARG A 342 6.20 14.79 2.77
C ARG A 342 5.45 14.42 1.50
N LEU A 343 4.35 13.70 1.63
CA LEU A 343 3.58 13.18 0.52
C LEU A 343 2.09 13.33 0.79
N VAL A 344 1.32 13.26 -0.29
CA VAL A 344 -0.14 13.23 -0.22
C VAL A 344 -0.57 11.79 -0.45
N THR A 345 -1.29 11.19 0.50
CA THR A 345 -1.93 9.89 0.27
C THR A 345 -3.43 10.06 0.04
N VAL A 346 -3.97 9.26 -0.87
CA VAL A 346 -5.42 9.19 -1.12
C VAL A 346 -5.82 7.73 -1.16
N ASP A 347 -6.71 7.31 -0.26
CA ASP A 347 -7.31 5.98 -0.35
C ASP A 347 -8.53 5.94 -1.27
N ASP A 348 -8.89 4.72 -1.70
CA ASP A 348 -10.10 4.43 -2.49
C ASP A 348 -10.24 5.30 -3.75
N VAL A 349 -9.16 5.49 -4.53
CA VAL A 349 -9.20 6.27 -5.78
C VAL A 349 -10.03 5.60 -6.88
N ASP A 350 -10.41 4.32 -6.70
CA ASP A 350 -11.44 3.64 -7.48
C ASP A 350 -12.84 4.22 -7.26
N SER A 351 -13.08 4.84 -6.10
CA SER A 351 -14.36 5.45 -5.75
C SER A 351 -14.49 6.89 -6.26
N PRO A 352 -15.71 7.37 -6.53
CA PRO A 352 -15.96 8.78 -6.87
C PRO A 352 -15.44 9.78 -5.81
N PHE A 353 -15.50 9.41 -4.53
CA PHE A 353 -15.03 10.27 -3.45
C PHE A 353 -13.50 10.34 -3.40
N GLY A 354 -12.81 9.20 -3.55
CA GLY A 354 -11.34 9.19 -3.64
C GLY A 354 -10.83 9.94 -4.88
N ARG A 355 -11.50 9.82 -6.04
CA ARG A 355 -11.18 10.63 -7.23
C ARG A 355 -11.31 12.12 -6.98
N LEU A 356 -12.38 12.55 -6.32
CA LEU A 356 -12.57 13.96 -5.93
C LEU A 356 -11.46 14.41 -4.98
N ALA A 357 -11.15 13.61 -3.96
CA ALA A 357 -10.08 13.92 -3.01
C ALA A 357 -8.72 14.06 -3.69
N LEU A 358 -8.40 13.19 -4.65
CA LEU A 358 -7.18 13.25 -5.44
C LEU A 358 -7.10 14.51 -6.29
N VAL A 359 -8.16 14.88 -7.01
CA VAL A 359 -8.19 16.11 -7.80
C VAL A 359 -8.05 17.35 -6.91
N LEU A 360 -8.76 17.39 -5.77
CA LEU A 360 -8.65 18.51 -4.83
C LEU A 360 -7.27 18.60 -4.20
N ALA A 361 -6.59 17.46 -3.98
CA ALA A 361 -5.24 17.44 -3.45
C ALA A 361 -4.23 17.99 -4.48
N LEU A 362 -4.35 17.58 -5.75
CA LEU A 362 -3.56 18.12 -6.85
C LEU A 362 -3.75 19.63 -7.00
N ALA A 363 -4.98 20.12 -6.88
CA ALA A 363 -5.31 21.55 -6.99
C ALA A 363 -4.66 22.41 -5.90
N GLN A 364 -4.27 21.81 -4.79
CA GLN A 364 -3.64 22.51 -3.67
C GLN A 364 -2.12 22.32 -3.66
N LEU A 365 -1.54 21.70 -4.68
CA LEU A 365 -0.08 21.65 -4.83
C LEU A 365 0.45 22.96 -5.42
N PRO A 366 1.64 23.41 -4.98
CA PRO A 366 2.50 22.82 -3.95
C PRO A 366 2.13 23.26 -2.50
N GLU A 367 1.04 24.01 -2.31
CA GLU A 367 0.70 24.70 -1.05
C GLU A 367 0.44 23.74 0.13
N VAL A 368 -0.24 22.61 -0.11
CA VAL A 368 -0.57 21.63 0.93
C VAL A 368 0.65 20.85 1.42
N GLY A 369 1.69 20.69 0.60
CA GLY A 369 2.95 20.01 0.94
C GLY A 369 2.83 18.50 1.21
N ALA A 370 1.85 18.09 2.03
CA ALA A 370 1.53 16.72 2.42
C ALA A 370 0.13 16.60 3.05
N GLY A 371 -0.42 15.39 3.10
CA GLY A 371 -1.68 15.12 3.80
C GLY A 371 -2.27 13.76 3.48
N ASP A 372 -3.02 13.20 4.44
CA ASP A 372 -3.64 11.88 4.30
C ASP A 372 -5.14 11.99 4.12
N TYR A 373 -5.61 11.66 2.91
CA TYR A 373 -6.99 11.83 2.51
C TYR A 373 -7.71 10.51 2.23
N GLY A 374 -9.01 10.52 2.53
CA GLY A 374 -9.92 9.43 2.23
C GLY A 374 -10.75 8.96 3.42
N ILE A 375 -11.25 7.72 3.35
CA ILE A 375 -12.22 7.15 4.28
C ILE A 375 -11.58 6.07 5.17
N ALA A 376 -10.34 5.66 4.90
CA ALA A 376 -9.66 4.70 5.76
C ALA A 376 -9.47 5.27 7.19
N PRO A 377 -9.44 4.42 8.23
CA PRO A 377 -9.25 4.87 9.62
C PRO A 377 -7.95 5.65 9.86
N THR A 378 -6.96 5.47 8.98
CA THR A 378 -5.65 6.12 9.00
C THR A 378 -5.63 7.46 8.25
N ALA A 379 -6.69 7.81 7.52
CA ALA A 379 -6.80 9.11 6.87
C ALA A 379 -7.07 10.22 7.91
N GLU A 380 -6.45 11.39 7.73
CA GLU A 380 -6.70 12.54 8.59
C GLU A 380 -8.09 13.12 8.37
N ARG A 381 -8.51 13.18 7.10
CA ARG A 381 -9.78 13.77 6.68
C ARG A 381 -10.20 13.22 5.30
N PRO A 382 -11.51 13.27 4.96
CA PRO A 382 -11.97 12.79 3.64
C PRO A 382 -11.45 13.61 2.45
N PHE A 383 -11.30 14.93 2.62
CA PHE A 383 -10.90 15.82 1.53
C PHE A 383 -9.91 16.88 2.04
N PRO A 384 -8.98 17.33 1.18
CA PRO A 384 -8.19 18.51 1.45
C PRO A 384 -9.09 19.74 1.55
N SER A 385 -8.79 20.61 2.52
CA SER A 385 -9.54 21.85 2.75
C SER A 385 -8.67 23.02 2.32
N PRO A 386 -9.19 24.01 1.58
CA PRO A 386 -8.44 25.24 1.36
C PRO A 386 -8.14 25.90 2.71
N ASP A 387 -6.89 26.28 2.93
CA ASP A 387 -6.52 27.05 4.12
C ASP A 387 -7.33 28.36 4.15
N SER A 388 -7.88 28.68 5.34
CA SER A 388 -8.83 29.78 5.57
C SER A 388 -8.18 31.15 5.66
#